data_AF-A0A3D5R8G5-F1
#
_entry.id   AF-A0A3D5R8G5-F1
#
_cell.length_a   1.000
_cell.length_b   1.000
_cell.length_c   1.000
_cell.angle_alpha   90.00
_cell.angle_beta   90.00
_cell.angle_gamma   90.00
#
_symmetry.space_group_name_H-M   'P 1'
#
loop_
_entity.id
_entity.type
_entity.pdbx_description
1 polymer ?
#
loop_
_entity_poly.entity_id
_entity_poly.type
_entity_poly.pdbx_seq_one_letter_code
_entity_poly.pdbx_strand_id
1 'polypeptide(L)'
;IIHTYVSNDRTDYNTLIPVIKKHTENLEEKLKEVTADSGYCSEQNLLYLKEKNIKSYIKLQSHEKQKTKGYKEDISKYYNMK
;
A
#
# COMPACT_ATOMS: atom_id res chain seq x y z
N ILE A 1 13.25 -16.83 2.24
CA ILE A 1 11.82 -16.43 2.33
C ILE A 1 11.45 -16.52 3.81
N ILE A 2 11.35 -15.40 4.52
CA ILE A 2 11.18 -15.38 5.99
C ILE A 2 9.71 -15.31 6.43
N HIS A 3 8.75 -15.25 5.50
CA HIS A 3 7.34 -15.32 5.84
C HIS A 3 6.49 -15.72 4.62
N THR A 4 5.63 -16.72 4.79
CA THR A 4 4.65 -17.13 3.79
C THR A 4 3.27 -16.97 4.42
N TYR A 5 2.55 -15.91 4.05
CA TYR A 5 1.14 -15.74 4.40
C TYR A 5 0.32 -15.99 3.15
N VAL A 6 -0.55 -16.99 3.22
CA VAL A 6 -1.45 -17.37 2.13
C VAL A 6 -2.86 -17.01 2.56
N SER A 7 -3.45 -16.02 1.91
CA SER A 7 -4.86 -15.67 2.08
C SER A 7 -5.69 -16.35 1.01
N ASN A 8 -6.87 -16.84 1.38
CA ASN A 8 -7.86 -17.36 0.43
C ASN A 8 -8.83 -16.27 -0.06
N ASP A 9 -8.67 -15.03 0.45
CA ASP A 9 -9.44 -13.88 0.01
C ASP A 9 -9.08 -13.51 -1.44
N ARG A 10 -10.09 -13.16 -2.23
CA ARG A 10 -9.91 -12.76 -3.64
C ARG A 10 -9.12 -11.45 -3.76
N THR A 11 -8.99 -10.69 -2.68
CA THR A 11 -8.33 -9.38 -2.66
C THR A 11 -7.20 -9.30 -1.64
N ASP A 12 -6.06 -8.76 -2.06
CA ASP A 12 -4.89 -8.55 -1.19
C ASP A 12 -5.05 -7.36 -0.23
N TYR A 13 -6.16 -6.62 -0.31
CA TYR A 13 -6.38 -5.43 0.50
C TYR A 13 -6.38 -5.69 2.00
N ASN A 14 -6.86 -6.87 2.43
CA ASN A 14 -7.00 -7.21 3.84
C ASN A 14 -5.81 -8.02 4.38
N THR A 15 -4.82 -8.32 3.54
CA THR A 15 -3.80 -9.33 3.85
C THR A 15 -2.51 -8.70 4.40
N LEU A 16 -2.30 -7.39 4.19
CA LEU A 16 -1.12 -6.69 4.69
C LEU A 16 -1.06 -6.60 6.22
N ILE A 17 -2.15 -6.22 6.87
CA ILE A 17 -2.23 -6.08 8.33
C ILE A 17 -1.90 -7.40 9.05
N PRO A 18 -2.53 -8.55 8.72
CA PRO A 18 -2.18 -9.82 9.38
C PRO A 18 -0.74 -10.25 9.10
N VAL A 19 -0.19 -9.96 7.91
CA VAL A 19 1.24 -10.21 7.60
C VAL A 19 2.15 -9.42 8.54
N ILE A 20 1.91 -8.12 8.71
CA ILE A 20 2.76 -7.26 9.55
C ILE A 20 2.63 -7.64 11.03
N LYS A 21 1.43 -7.98 11.49
CA LYS A 21 1.22 -8.48 12.86
C LYS A 21 2.04 -9.75 13.11
N LYS A 22 1.91 -10.75 12.24
CA LYS A 22 2.63 -12.01 12.38
C LYS A 22 4.15 -11.86 12.24
N HIS A 23 4.58 -10.90 11.42
CA HIS A 23 5.99 -10.52 11.35
C HIS A 23 6.49 -9.94 12.67
N THR A 24 5.73 -9.04 13.29
CA THR A 24 6.08 -8.41 14.58
C THR A 24 5.98 -9.39 15.76
N GLU A 25 5.14 -10.43 15.66
CA GLU A 25 5.06 -11.50 16.66
C GLU A 25 6.24 -12.47 16.55
N ASN A 26 6.66 -12.80 15.33
CA ASN A 26 7.76 -13.74 15.09
C ASN A 26 9.15 -13.09 15.17
N LEU A 27 9.22 -11.78 14.90
CA LEU A 27 10.43 -10.98 15.04
C LEU A 27 10.12 -9.96 16.13
N GLU A 28 10.81 -10.06 17.27
CA GLU A 28 10.69 -9.09 18.38
C GLU A 28 11.11 -7.65 17.99
N GLU A 29 11.43 -7.40 16.71
CA GLU A 29 11.76 -6.10 16.16
C GLU A 29 10.54 -5.46 15.46
N LYS A 30 10.32 -4.18 15.74
CA LYS A 30 9.35 -3.37 15.00
C LYS A 30 9.81 -3.16 13.56
N LEU A 31 8.93 -3.49 12.61
CA LEU A 31 9.12 -3.17 11.20
C LEU A 31 9.23 -1.64 11.02
N LYS A 32 10.35 -1.15 10.48
CA LYS A 32 10.60 0.28 10.27
C LYS A 32 10.01 0.79 8.96
N GLU A 33 10.02 -0.07 7.95
CA GLU A 33 9.56 0.25 6.61
C GLU A 33 8.94 -0.97 5.91
N VAL A 34 7.99 -0.72 5.01
CA VAL A 34 7.35 -1.74 4.19
C VAL A 34 7.29 -1.26 2.74
N THR A 35 7.63 -2.15 1.81
CA THR A 35 7.47 -1.93 0.37
C THR A 35 6.48 -2.95 -0.16
N ALA A 36 5.44 -2.49 -0.87
CA ALA A 36 4.39 -3.35 -1.39
C ALA A 36 3.86 -2.83 -2.73
N ASP A 37 3.28 -3.74 -3.54
CA ASP A 37 2.62 -3.35 -4.79
C ASP A 37 1.27 -2.68 -4.53
N SER A 38 0.73 -2.04 -5.57
CA SER A 38 -0.52 -1.30 -5.57
C SER A 38 -1.77 -2.10 -5.17
N GLY A 39 -1.71 -3.43 -5.19
CA GLY A 39 -2.75 -4.29 -4.62
C GLY A 39 -2.95 -4.10 -3.12
N TYR A 40 -1.94 -3.62 -2.40
CA TYR A 40 -1.99 -3.36 -0.96
C TYR A 40 -2.33 -1.91 -0.61
N CYS A 41 -2.58 -1.05 -1.62
CA CYS A 41 -2.86 0.37 -1.46
C CYS A 41 -4.32 0.64 -1.00
N SER A 42 -4.80 -0.07 0.03
CA SER A 42 -6.07 0.26 0.68
C SER A 42 -5.87 1.35 1.74
N GLU A 43 -6.90 2.18 1.94
CA GLU A 43 -6.88 3.21 2.98
C GLU A 43 -6.63 2.60 4.36
N GLN A 44 -7.26 1.46 4.66
CA GLN A 44 -7.09 0.76 5.93
C GLN A 44 -5.63 0.33 6.16
N ASN A 45 -4.94 -0.17 5.13
CA ASN A 45 -3.54 -0.54 5.22
C ASN A 45 -2.65 0.68 5.45
N LEU A 46 -2.87 1.75 4.69
CA LEU A 46 -2.08 2.97 4.81
C LEU A 46 -2.27 3.65 6.18
N LEU A 47 -3.51 3.67 6.68
CA LEU A 47 -3.83 4.20 8.01
C LEU A 47 -3.15 3.36 9.09
N TYR A 48 -3.24 2.03 9.01
CA TYR A 48 -2.57 1.13 9.95
C TYR A 48 -1.05 1.34 10.00
N LEU A 49 -0.41 1.46 8.84
CA LEU A 49 1.03 1.73 8.74
C LEU A 49 1.40 3.09 9.36
N LYS A 50 0.58 4.11 9.10
CA LYS A 50 0.75 5.45 9.66
C LYS A 50 0.62 5.44 11.19
N GLU A 51 -0.41 4.78 11.73
CA GLU A 51 -0.61 4.65 13.19
C GLU A 51 0.54 3.90 13.86
N LYS A 52 1.08 2.88 13.19
CA LYS A 52 2.23 2.11 13.68
C LYS A 52 3.58 2.79 13.45
N ASN A 53 3.61 3.98 12.85
CA ASN A 53 4.82 4.72 12.47
C ASN A 53 5.77 3.89 11.56
N ILE A 54 5.18 3.06 10.69
CA ILE A 54 5.91 2.27 9.70
C ILE A 54 5.93 3.06 8.40
N LYS A 55 7.12 3.31 7.83
CA LYS A 55 7.23 3.98 6.53
C LYS A 55 6.71 3.07 5.43
N SER A 56 5.74 3.52 4.66
CA SER A 56 5.14 2.72 3.60
C SER A 56 5.51 3.25 2.21
N TYR A 57 6.10 2.39 1.39
CA TYR A 57 6.45 2.64 -0.01
C TYR A 57 5.54 1.80 -0.89
N ILE A 58 4.28 2.23 -1.03
CA ILE A 58 3.25 1.53 -1.79
C ILE A 58 2.92 2.31 -3.06
N LYS A 59 3.00 1.65 -4.21
CA LYS A 59 2.61 2.26 -5.49
C LYS A 59 1.11 2.56 -5.48
N LEU A 60 0.71 3.80 -5.80
CA LEU A 60 -0.72 4.11 -5.98
C LEU A 60 -1.28 3.32 -7.17
N GLN A 61 -2.48 2.75 -7.04
CA GLN A 61 -3.14 2.08 -8.20
C GLN A 61 -3.33 3.01 -9.39
N SER A 62 -3.59 4.28 -9.12
CA SER A 62 -3.78 5.32 -10.14
C SER A 62 -2.47 5.73 -10.82
N HIS A 63 -1.31 5.23 -10.37
CA HIS A 63 0.01 5.66 -10.87
C HIS A 63 0.20 5.37 -12.36
N GLU A 64 -0.37 4.28 -12.88
CA GLU A 64 -0.26 3.95 -14.31
C GLU A 64 -1.15 4.85 -15.17
N LYS A 65 -2.36 5.13 -14.68
CA LYS A 65 -3.28 6.09 -15.33
C LYS A 65 -2.69 7.50 -15.33
N GLN A 66 -2.02 7.91 -14.25
CA GLN A 66 -1.34 9.20 -14.11
C GLN A 66 -0.19 9.43 -15.12
N LYS A 67 0.38 8.36 -15.68
CA LYS A 67 1.46 8.48 -16.68
C LYS A 67 0.96 8.89 -18.06
N THR A 68 -0.33 8.69 -18.35
CA THR A 68 -0.91 9.00 -19.66
C THR A 68 -1.01 10.52 -19.86
N LYS A 69 -0.73 11.00 -21.09
CA LYS A 69 -0.85 12.43 -21.44
C LYS A 69 -2.25 12.95 -21.15
N GLY A 70 -3.27 12.19 -21.55
CA GLY A 70 -4.68 12.52 -21.30
C GLY A 70 -4.99 12.75 -19.83
N TYR A 71 -4.40 11.99 -18.90
CA TYR A 71 -4.63 12.23 -17.46
C TYR A 71 -3.99 13.53 -16.95
N LYS A 72 -2.88 13.97 -17.54
CA LYS A 72 -2.14 15.19 -17.18
C LYS A 72 -2.76 16.46 -17.77
N GLU A 73 -3.40 16.34 -18.93
CA GLU A 73 -4.05 17.46 -19.63
C GLU A 73 -5.55 17.57 -19.31
N ASP A 74 -6.06 16.65 -18.49
CA ASP A 74 -7.45 16.59 -18.06
C ASP A 74 -7.79 17.74 -17.10
N ILE A 75 -8.43 18.77 -17.64
CA ILE A 75 -8.89 19.98 -16.94
C ILE A 75 -9.96 19.72 -15.88
N SER A 76 -10.60 18.55 -15.86
CA SER A 76 -11.59 18.22 -14.82
C SER A 76 -10.94 18.00 -13.45
N LYS A 77 -9.61 17.84 -13.42
CA LYS A 77 -8.84 17.71 -12.19
C LYS A 77 -8.28 19.06 -11.77
N TYR A 78 -8.60 19.44 -10.53
CA TYR A 78 -8.17 20.70 -9.94
C TYR A 78 -6.65 20.91 -10.00
N TYR A 79 -5.84 19.86 -9.91
CA TYR A 79 -4.37 19.96 -9.96
C TYR A 79 -3.79 20.15 -11.37
N ASN A 80 -4.59 19.94 -12.43
CA ASN A 80 -4.20 20.21 -13.82
C ASN A 80 -4.73 21.55 -14.34
N MET A 81 -5.65 22.18 -13.59
CA MET A 81 -6.15 23.51 -13.89
C MET A 81 -5.05 24.52 -13.57
N LYS A 82 -4.39 25.02 -14.61
CA LYS A 82 -3.43 26.13 -14.54
C LYS A 82 -4.12 27.47 -14.66
#